data_AF-A0A060CPN1-F1
#
_entry.id   AF-A0A060CPN1-F1
#
_cell.length_a   1.000
_cell.length_b   1.000
_cell.length_c   1.000
_cell.angle_alpha   90.00
_cell.angle_beta   90.00
_cell.angle_gamma   90.00
#
_symmetry.space_group_name_H-M   'P 1'
#
loop_
_entity.id
_entity.type
_entity.pdbx_description
1 polymer ?
#
loop_
_entity_poly.entity_id
_entity_poly.type
_entity_poly.pdbx_seq_one_letter_code
_entity_poly.pdbx_strand_id
1 'polypeptide(L)'
;MKGNTPTIEWLENPEVFAVNKMPAHSDHKYYQTYSEEQTGKMRLRQTLNGTWKFNFAKKSYFAGQRFLQDGFDVSGFDSIQV
;
A
#
# COMPACT_ATOMS: atom_id res chain seq x y z
N MET A 1 6.96 23.33 2.41
CA MET A 1 6.45 21.98 2.71
C MET A 1 5.95 21.40 1.40
N LYS A 2 6.42 20.22 0.98
CA LYS A 2 5.84 19.53 -0.19
C LYS A 2 4.37 19.23 0.16
N GLY A 3 3.44 19.61 -0.72
CA GLY A 3 2.00 19.46 -0.47
C GLY A 3 1.63 17.99 -0.22
N ASN A 4 0.62 17.74 0.61
CA ASN A 4 0.16 16.38 0.92
C ASN A 4 -0.67 15.75 -0.22
N THR A 5 -0.85 16.45 -1.33
CA THR A 5 -1.62 15.98 -2.49
C THR A 5 -0.69 15.25 -3.45
N PRO A 6 -0.95 13.96 -3.79
CA PRO A 6 -0.18 13.25 -4.79
C PRO A 6 -0.26 13.90 -6.16
N THR A 7 0.88 14.03 -6.83
CA THR A 7 0.96 14.60 -8.17
C THR A 7 1.88 13.77 -9.08
N ILE A 8 1.70 13.88 -10.40
CA ILE A 8 2.46 13.07 -11.36
C ILE A 8 3.96 13.42 -11.36
N GLU A 9 4.30 14.65 -10.99
CA GLU A 9 5.67 15.14 -10.90
C GLU A 9 6.49 14.38 -9.84
N TRP A 10 5.84 13.73 -8.87
CA TRP A 10 6.52 12.83 -7.92
C TRP A 10 7.08 11.58 -8.61
N LEU A 11 6.49 11.14 -9.72
CA LEU A 11 6.96 9.98 -10.48
C LEU A 11 7.98 10.35 -11.55
N GLU A 12 7.96 11.59 -12.03
CA GLU A 12 8.85 12.07 -13.10
C GLU A 12 10.21 12.58 -12.58
N ASN A 13 10.29 13.01 -11.31
CA ASN A 13 11.52 13.52 -10.72
C ASN A 13 12.29 12.42 -9.94
N PRO A 14 13.48 11.99 -10.41
CA PRO A 14 14.26 10.93 -9.76
C PRO A 14 14.80 11.31 -8.38
N GLU A 15 14.87 12.60 -8.03
CA GLU A 15 15.26 13.05 -6.69
C GLU A 15 14.13 12.86 -5.66
N VAL A 16 12.89 12.65 -6.13
CA VAL A 16 11.75 12.31 -5.27
C VAL A 16 11.71 10.80 -5.07
N PHE A 17 12.48 10.30 -4.10
CA PHE A 17 12.53 8.86 -3.79
C PHE A 17 11.57 8.42 -2.67
N ALA A 18 11.00 9.36 -1.91
CA ALA A 18 10.03 9.09 -0.85
C ALA A 18 9.18 10.33 -0.52
N VAL A 19 7.88 10.12 -0.32
CA VAL A 19 6.95 11.12 0.21
C VAL A 19 6.13 10.47 1.31
N ASN A 20 6.07 11.11 2.49
CA ASN A 20 5.35 10.61 3.68
C ASN A 20 5.72 9.18 4.13
N LYS A 21 6.92 8.71 3.75
CA LYS A 21 7.47 7.43 4.21
C LYS A 21 8.08 7.59 5.60
N MET A 22 7.84 6.64 6.50
CA MET A 22 8.53 6.59 7.79
C MET A 22 10.06 6.43 7.60
N PRO A 23 10.89 7.01 8.49
CA PRO A 23 12.34 6.76 8.48
C PRO A 23 12.66 5.27 8.58
N ALA A 24 13.77 4.84 7.98
CA ALA A 24 14.25 3.48 8.10
C ALA A 24 14.52 3.12 9.57
N HIS A 25 14.09 1.94 9.98
CA HIS A 25 14.25 1.41 11.33
C HIS A 25 14.36 -0.11 11.27
N SER A 26 14.89 -0.71 12.33
CA SER A 26 14.99 -2.17 12.46
C SER A 26 13.60 -2.82 12.54
N ASP A 27 13.50 -4.05 12.02
CA ASP A 27 12.28 -4.84 12.13
C ASP A 27 12.03 -5.25 13.58
N HIS A 28 10.88 -4.84 14.12
CA HIS A 28 10.47 -5.18 15.49
C HIS A 28 9.32 -6.19 15.51
N LYS A 29 9.48 -7.22 16.35
CA LYS A 29 8.38 -8.07 16.81
C LYS A 29 7.71 -7.42 18.00
N TYR A 30 6.39 -7.56 18.11
CA TYR A 30 5.60 -6.98 19.19
C TYR A 30 4.62 -8.00 19.74
N TYR A 31 4.59 -8.14 21.06
CA TYR A 31 3.76 -9.12 21.76
C TYR A 31 3.10 -8.43 22.95
N GLN A 32 1.81 -8.72 23.17
CA GLN A 32 1.10 -8.24 24.35
C GLN A 32 1.25 -9.19 25.54
N THR A 33 1.65 -10.45 25.30
CA THR A 33 1.83 -11.47 26.34
C THR A 33 3.06 -12.33 26.07
N TYR A 34 3.61 -12.97 27.11
CA TYR A 34 4.70 -13.94 26.96
C TYR A 34 4.29 -15.17 26.13
N SER A 35 3.03 -15.60 26.18
CA SER A 35 2.55 -16.73 25.37
C SER A 35 2.57 -16.41 23.87
N GLU A 36 2.24 -15.17 23.50
CA GLU A 36 2.37 -14.68 22.13
C GLU A 36 3.83 -14.71 21.66
N GLU A 37 4.77 -14.31 22.51
CA GLU A 37 6.21 -14.34 22.24
C GLU A 37 6.71 -15.78 22.01
N GLN A 38 6.35 -16.72 22.89
CA GLN A 38 6.69 -18.14 22.76
C GLN A 38 6.17 -18.77 21.46
N THR A 39 4.97 -18.37 21.02
CA THR A 39 4.36 -18.89 19.78
C THR A 39 4.75 -18.09 18.54
N GLY A 40 5.40 -16.94 18.70
CA GLY A 40 5.67 -15.98 17.64
C GLY A 40 4.45 -15.25 17.09
N LYS A 41 3.25 -15.44 17.67
CA LYS A 41 1.99 -14.87 17.18
C LYS A 41 1.87 -13.41 17.61
N MET A 42 1.81 -12.50 16.65
CA MET A 42 1.60 -11.08 16.89
C MET A 42 0.13 -10.75 16.60
N ARG A 43 -0.73 -10.73 17.63
CA ARG A 43 -2.18 -10.61 17.45
C ARG A 43 -2.62 -9.28 16.83
N LEU A 44 -1.83 -8.21 16.99
CA LEU A 44 -2.10 -6.91 16.35
C LEU A 44 -1.60 -6.85 14.89
N ARG A 45 -1.06 -7.96 14.36
CA ARG A 45 -0.61 -8.06 12.97
C ARG A 45 -1.70 -8.68 12.11
N GLN A 46 -2.02 -8.03 11.01
CA GLN A 46 -2.88 -8.57 9.96
C GLN A 46 -2.06 -8.78 8.69
N THR A 47 -2.16 -9.99 8.11
CA THR A 47 -1.68 -10.23 6.75
C THR A 47 -2.71 -9.70 5.76
N LEU A 48 -2.24 -9.05 4.70
CA LEU A 48 -3.07 -8.63 3.57
C LEU A 48 -2.79 -9.49 2.31
N ASN A 49 -2.04 -10.58 2.45
CA ASN A 49 -1.80 -11.51 1.36
C ASN A 49 -3.09 -12.23 0.98
N GLY A 50 -3.21 -12.59 -0.30
CA GLY A 50 -4.35 -13.30 -0.84
C GLY A 50 -4.75 -12.78 -2.22
N THR A 51 -6.05 -12.79 -2.49
CA THR A 51 -6.58 -12.43 -3.81
C THR A 51 -6.89 -10.93 -3.86
N TRP A 52 -6.27 -10.23 -4.81
CA TRP A 52 -6.47 -8.80 -5.02
C TRP A 52 -7.10 -8.52 -6.38
N LYS A 53 -8.00 -7.54 -6.44
CA LYS A 53 -8.51 -7.00 -7.71
C LYS A 53 -7.41 -6.21 -8.41
N PHE A 54 -7.20 -6.48 -9.69
CA PHE A 54 -6.09 -5.94 -10.45
C PHE A 54 -6.52 -5.58 -11.87
N ASN A 55 -5.96 -4.48 -12.39
CA ASN A 55 -6.17 -4.02 -13.74
C ASN A 55 -4.87 -3.43 -14.29
N PHE A 56 -4.47 -3.87 -15.49
CA PHE A 56 -3.25 -3.40 -16.15
C PHE A 56 -3.57 -2.38 -17.24
N ALA A 57 -2.85 -1.25 -17.24
CA ALA A 57 -2.94 -0.23 -18.27
C ALA A 57 -1.58 0.01 -18.93
N LYS A 58 -1.55 0.10 -20.27
CA LYS A 58 -0.32 0.35 -21.05
C LYS A 58 0.25 1.77 -20.87
N LYS A 59 -0.56 2.72 -20.42
CA LYS A 59 -0.17 4.11 -20.19
C LYS A 59 -0.71 4.57 -18.84
N SER A 60 0.07 5.39 -18.15
CA SER A 60 -0.29 6.07 -16.91
C SER A 60 -1.32 7.18 -17.16
N TYR A 61 -2.58 6.83 -17.43
CA TYR A 61 -3.65 7.82 -17.52
C TYR A 61 -4.18 8.16 -16.12
N PHE A 62 -3.55 9.10 -15.41
CA PHE A 62 -3.92 9.44 -14.04
C PHE A 62 -5.05 10.49 -13.89
N ALA A 63 -5.43 11.17 -14.97
CA ALA A 63 -6.40 12.25 -14.90
C ALA A 63 -7.85 11.73 -14.74
N GLY A 64 -8.55 12.13 -13.67
CA GLY A 64 -9.99 11.85 -13.50
C GLY A 64 -10.34 10.42 -13.10
N GLN A 65 -9.37 9.68 -12.57
CA GLN A 65 -9.50 8.27 -12.27
C GLN A 65 -10.36 8.02 -11.00
N ARG A 66 -11.63 7.68 -11.22
CA ARG A 66 -12.61 7.37 -10.17
C ARG A 66 -12.27 6.13 -9.32
N PHE A 67 -11.31 5.30 -9.74
CA PHE A 67 -10.95 4.08 -9.02
C PHE A 67 -10.31 4.33 -7.64
N LEU A 68 -9.86 5.55 -7.36
CA LEU A 68 -9.40 5.98 -6.03
C LEU A 68 -10.55 6.29 -5.06
N GLN A 69 -11.77 6.42 -5.56
CA GLN A 69 -12.95 6.73 -4.74
C GLN A 69 -13.53 5.46 -4.16
N ASP A 70 -13.96 5.53 -2.90
CA ASP A 70 -14.70 4.45 -2.26
C ASP A 70 -15.97 4.13 -3.07
N GLY A 71 -16.29 2.84 -3.18
CA GLY A 71 -17.46 2.36 -3.93
C GLY A 71 -17.30 2.37 -5.45
N PHE A 72 -16.10 2.60 -5.98
CA PHE A 72 -15.84 2.37 -7.40
C PHE A 72 -16.07 0.90 -7.78
N ASP A 73 -16.79 0.67 -8.87
CA ASP A 73 -17.05 -0.67 -9.35
C ASP A 73 -15.80 -1.30 -9.96
N VAL A 74 -15.29 -2.33 -9.29
CA VAL A 74 -14.14 -3.13 -9.71
C VAL A 74 -14.56 -4.49 -10.27
N SER A 75 -15.83 -4.69 -10.60
CA SER A 75 -16.35 -5.95 -11.14
C SER A 75 -15.63 -6.39 -12.42
N GLY A 76 -15.21 -5.43 -13.26
CA GLY A 76 -14.44 -5.67 -14.48
C GLY A 76 -12.94 -5.89 -14.27
N PHE A 77 -12.44 -5.89 -13.04
CA PHE A 77 -11.01 -6.12 -12.76
C PHE A 77 -10.74 -7.63 -12.60
N ASP A 78 -9.59 -8.04 -13.13
CA ASP A 78 -9.04 -9.38 -12.93
C ASP A 78 -8.64 -9.59 -11.46
N SER A 79 -8.13 -10.78 -11.16
CA SER A 79 -7.67 -11.12 -9.82
C SER A 79 -6.28 -11.76 -9.86
N ILE A 80 -5.41 -11.34 -8.95
CA ILE A 80 -4.04 -11.84 -8.81
C ILE A 80 -3.80 -12.32 -7.37
N GLN A 81 -2.78 -13.16 -7.19
CA GLN A 81 -2.27 -13.52 -5.87
C GLN A 81 -1.16 -12.56 -5.45
N VAL A 82 -1.24 -12.07 -4.21
CA VAL A 82 -0.28 -11.16 -3.57
C VAL A 82 0.19 -11.76 -2.24
#